data_AF-A0A914TMQ0-F1
#
_entry.id   AF-A0A914TMQ0-F1
#
_cell.length_a   1.000
_cell.length_b   1.000
_cell.length_c   1.000
_cell.angle_alpha   90.00
_cell.angle_beta   90.00
_cell.angle_gamma   90.00
#
_symmetry.space_group_name_H-M   'P 1'
#
loop_
_entity.id
_entity.type
_entity.pdbx_description
1 polymer ?
#
loop_
_entity_poly.entity_id
_entity_poly.type
_entity_poly.pdbx_seq_one_letter_code
_entity_poly.pdbx_strand_id
1 'polypeptide(L)'
;MCPHCRFLGIVKVIAERAKNLTVSAVRDQAIMCLGNIVVDCDTCRKHVMKTTIFETILDLLQTPTNFNAIQRDHYAWTLQNIIRPSPTSPDLNVLLTEMEREKMLKIAIGLITLPPPDVSIIQGVELFHDWIMIDEEKSVGVSIVENETVMNHLLQIFNGNDDDCSSKVIRSIGNLVCYDDDVIQRIIDYGFVSSMDTRRLTAGVGLESNIIWCLSNILGSFQSSYVHEIYDRTELLEYLIRSCYSYEIYIRRESIFCVKNICSFFQGEEQKKLYQTFFGKMIVDILDGFTIEKDVAMAQAVQGILTHCIDEMKKNNPIYKEMIYENGFEEAVQRRCEWTQITLETFDVGNPQRIELLRLLNVCDYAVKSIHDYKNVSKCDSQMEKMKSDALAPMDTTPSRPPRKDSCAQRSVANLDDELLNVLPDTTK
;
A
#
# COMPACT_ATOMS: atom_id res chain seq x y z
N MET A 1 -13.25 18.29 -31.21
CA MET A 1 -11.96 18.22 -31.93
C MET A 1 -11.09 19.37 -31.46
N CYS A 2 -9.85 19.10 -31.09
CA CYS A 2 -8.89 20.12 -30.70
C CYS A 2 -8.40 20.95 -31.92
N PRO A 3 -7.70 22.08 -31.72
CA PRO A 3 -7.17 22.90 -32.81
C PRO A 3 -6.25 22.13 -33.77
N HIS A 4 -5.41 21.22 -33.28
CA HIS A 4 -4.47 20.46 -34.12
C HIS A 4 -5.14 19.40 -35.01
N CYS A 5 -6.35 18.94 -34.66
CA CYS A 5 -7.10 17.99 -35.51
C CYS A 5 -7.32 18.51 -36.95
N ARG A 6 -7.31 19.83 -37.16
CA ARG A 6 -7.49 20.45 -38.48
C ARG A 6 -6.27 20.28 -39.39
N PHE A 7 -5.11 19.95 -38.82
CA PHE A 7 -3.84 19.83 -39.53
C PHE A 7 -3.35 18.38 -39.63
N LEU A 8 -4.18 17.38 -39.32
CA LEU A 8 -3.75 15.97 -39.35
C LEU A 8 -3.25 15.51 -40.72
N GLY A 9 -3.68 16.16 -41.80
CA GLY A 9 -3.18 15.91 -43.16
C GLY A 9 -1.68 16.17 -43.35
N ILE A 10 -1.04 17.00 -42.50
CA ILE A 10 0.40 17.28 -42.60
C ILE A 10 1.26 16.42 -41.66
N VAL A 11 0.66 15.73 -40.68
CA VAL A 11 1.39 14.93 -39.66
C VAL A 11 2.31 13.90 -40.31
N LYS A 12 1.81 13.16 -41.32
CA LYS A 12 2.60 12.18 -42.08
C LYS A 12 3.78 12.84 -42.80
N VAL A 13 3.56 14.01 -43.40
CA VAL A 13 4.61 14.76 -44.11
C VAL A 13 5.70 15.22 -43.14
N ILE A 14 5.33 15.74 -41.96
CA ILE A 14 6.32 16.16 -40.95
C ILE A 14 7.16 14.96 -40.49
N ALA A 15 6.52 13.81 -40.21
CA ALA A 15 7.21 12.60 -39.78
C ALA A 15 8.18 12.05 -40.84
N GLU A 16 7.75 11.97 -42.10
CA GLU A 16 8.61 11.53 -43.22
C GLU A 16 9.79 12.49 -43.44
N ARG A 17 9.58 13.79 -43.26
CA ARG A 17 10.65 14.79 -43.35
C ARG A 17 11.61 14.66 -42.18
N ALA A 18 11.14 14.50 -40.95
CA ALA A 18 11.97 14.33 -39.76
C ALA A 18 13.01 13.20 -39.96
N LYS A 19 12.58 12.05 -40.52
CA LYS A 19 13.47 10.91 -40.83
C LYS A 19 14.61 11.26 -41.79
N ASN A 20 14.34 12.11 -42.79
CA ASN A 20 15.27 12.38 -43.90
C ASN A 20 16.06 13.69 -43.76
N LEU A 21 15.69 14.57 -42.83
CA LEU A 21 16.35 15.87 -42.62
C LEU A 21 17.80 15.67 -42.14
N THR A 22 18.78 16.28 -42.81
CA THR A 22 20.19 16.25 -42.40
C THR A 22 20.56 17.37 -41.42
N VAL A 23 19.78 18.46 -41.40
CA VAL A 23 19.99 19.58 -40.47
C VAL A 23 19.36 19.25 -39.12
N SER A 24 20.21 18.94 -38.13
CA SER A 24 19.79 18.48 -36.79
C SER A 24 18.79 19.42 -36.09
N ALA A 25 18.99 20.74 -36.18
CA ALA A 25 18.07 21.72 -35.59
C ALA A 25 16.66 21.71 -36.22
N VAL A 26 16.56 21.49 -37.54
CA VAL A 26 15.25 21.43 -38.22
C VAL A 26 14.55 20.11 -37.92
N ARG A 27 15.32 19.01 -37.83
CA ARG A 27 14.79 17.71 -37.39
C ARG A 27 14.23 17.80 -35.98
N ASP A 28 14.95 18.47 -35.09
CA ASP A 28 14.53 18.71 -33.71
C ASP A 28 13.19 19.43 -33.62
N GLN A 29 13.04 20.54 -34.35
CA GLN A 29 11.76 21.26 -34.41
C GLN A 29 10.62 20.43 -35.00
N ALA A 30 10.89 19.57 -35.99
CA ALA A 30 9.89 18.65 -36.53
C ALA A 30 9.44 17.61 -35.49
N ILE A 31 10.37 17.04 -34.72
CA ILE A 31 10.07 16.08 -33.66
C ILE A 31 9.32 16.74 -32.51
N MET A 32 9.72 17.94 -32.08
CA MET A 32 8.99 18.73 -31.08
C MET A 32 7.57 19.07 -31.53
N CYS A 33 7.41 19.48 -32.80
CA CYS A 33 6.10 19.78 -33.37
C CYS A 33 5.17 18.56 -33.30
N LEU A 34 5.69 17.37 -33.63
CA LEU A 34 4.92 16.13 -33.50
C LEU A 34 4.60 15.79 -32.03
N GLY A 35 5.53 15.99 -31.10
CA GLY A 35 5.25 15.80 -29.67
C GLY A 35 4.16 16.73 -29.14
N ASN A 36 4.14 17.99 -29.56
CA ASN A 36 3.05 18.93 -29.22
C ASN A 36 1.69 18.49 -29.80
N ILE A 37 1.69 17.91 -31.01
CA ILE A 37 0.46 17.35 -31.61
C ILE A 37 -0.01 16.12 -30.82
N VAL A 38 0.90 15.26 -30.38
CA VAL A 38 0.58 14.04 -29.62
C VAL A 38 -0.18 14.36 -28.33
N VAL A 39 0.25 15.37 -27.58
CA VAL A 39 -0.32 15.68 -26.26
C VAL A 39 -1.68 16.39 -26.31
N ASP A 40 -2.11 16.86 -27.49
CA ASP A 40 -3.33 17.68 -27.61
C ASP A 40 -4.62 16.86 -27.45
N CYS A 41 -4.70 15.67 -28.07
CA CYS A 41 -5.79 14.72 -27.84
C CYS A 41 -5.48 13.31 -28.37
N ASP A 42 -6.27 12.32 -27.95
CA ASP A 42 -6.10 10.92 -28.37
C ASP A 42 -6.20 10.71 -29.89
N THR A 43 -7.04 11.49 -30.57
CA THR A 43 -7.12 11.46 -32.04
C THR A 43 -5.80 11.88 -32.67
N CYS A 44 -5.18 12.95 -32.16
CA CYS A 44 -3.88 13.41 -32.66
C CYS A 44 -2.78 12.40 -32.36
N ARG A 45 -2.72 11.85 -31.13
CA ARG A 45 -1.77 10.77 -30.79
C ARG A 45 -1.90 9.58 -31.74
N LYS A 46 -3.13 9.09 -31.98
CA LYS A 46 -3.41 7.98 -32.92
C LYS A 46 -2.94 8.27 -34.34
N HIS A 47 -3.00 9.52 -34.81
CA HIS A 47 -2.47 9.88 -36.14
C HIS A 47 -0.95 9.92 -36.17
N VAL A 48 -0.31 10.45 -35.12
CA VAL A 48 1.16 10.50 -35.03
C VAL A 48 1.74 9.09 -34.93
N MET A 49 1.12 8.20 -34.15
CA MET A 49 1.53 6.79 -34.04
C MET A 49 1.48 6.01 -35.36
N LYS A 50 0.61 6.39 -36.31
CA LYS A 50 0.53 5.76 -37.63
C LYS A 50 1.62 6.20 -38.60
N THR A 51 2.55 7.04 -38.14
CA THR A 51 3.67 7.53 -38.94
C THR A 51 4.97 6.81 -38.55
N THR A 52 6.03 7.05 -39.33
CA THR A 52 7.37 6.49 -39.05
C THR A 52 8.11 7.21 -37.91
N ILE A 53 7.48 8.16 -37.21
CA ILE A 53 8.18 9.00 -36.24
C ILE A 53 8.67 8.20 -35.02
N PHE A 54 7.89 7.21 -34.58
CA PHE A 54 8.24 6.38 -33.43
C PHE A 54 9.56 5.64 -33.67
N GLU A 55 9.63 4.85 -34.75
CA GLU A 55 10.86 4.18 -35.21
C GLU A 55 12.02 5.17 -35.40
N THR A 56 11.75 6.33 -35.99
CA THR A 56 12.77 7.36 -36.23
C THR A 56 13.38 7.85 -34.92
N ILE A 57 12.56 8.11 -33.90
CA ILE A 57 13.03 8.56 -32.59
C ILE A 57 13.81 7.45 -31.88
N LEU A 58 13.36 6.20 -31.95
CA LEU A 58 14.09 5.06 -31.38
C LEU A 58 15.51 4.97 -31.97
N ASP A 59 15.65 5.00 -33.29
CA ASP A 59 16.95 4.89 -33.96
C ASP A 59 17.88 6.07 -33.62
N LEU A 60 17.32 7.28 -33.49
CA LEU A 60 18.07 8.45 -33.05
C LEU A 60 18.58 8.26 -31.63
N LEU A 61 17.71 7.92 -30.68
CA LEU A 61 18.07 7.77 -29.27
C LEU A 61 19.07 6.63 -29.02
N GLN A 62 19.13 5.63 -29.88
CA GLN A 62 20.17 4.58 -29.84
C GLN A 62 21.55 5.06 -30.34
N THR A 63 21.63 6.20 -31.03
CA THR A 63 22.87 6.75 -31.58
C THR A 63 23.14 8.16 -31.02
N PRO A 64 23.40 8.30 -29.71
CA PRO A 64 23.36 9.58 -28.99
C PRO A 64 24.45 10.59 -29.40
N THR A 65 25.45 10.20 -30.20
CA THR A 65 26.54 11.10 -30.64
C THR A 65 26.08 12.18 -31.63
N ASN A 66 24.85 12.11 -32.14
CA ASN A 66 24.36 12.97 -33.24
C ASN A 66 23.55 14.19 -32.79
N PHE A 67 23.35 14.37 -31.49
CA PHE A 67 22.57 15.47 -30.93
C PHE A 67 23.04 15.85 -29.52
N ASN A 68 22.71 17.06 -29.09
CA ASN A 68 23.04 17.55 -27.75
C ASN A 68 21.97 17.13 -26.71
N ALA A 69 22.19 17.49 -25.44
CA ALA A 69 21.30 17.12 -24.35
C ALA A 69 19.86 17.66 -24.48
N ILE A 70 19.70 18.87 -25.00
CA ILE A 70 18.38 19.49 -25.21
C ILE A 70 17.61 18.73 -26.29
N GLN A 71 18.27 18.40 -27.39
CA GLN A 71 17.65 17.63 -28.47
C GLN A 71 17.30 16.21 -28.02
N ARG A 72 18.17 15.57 -27.24
CA ARG A 72 17.87 14.27 -26.64
C ARG A 72 16.64 14.34 -25.75
N ASP A 73 16.55 15.39 -24.93
CA ASP A 73 15.40 15.66 -24.07
C ASP A 73 14.10 15.79 -24.88
N HIS A 74 14.11 16.60 -25.94
CA HIS A 74 12.96 16.71 -26.85
C HIS A 74 12.57 15.38 -27.48
N TYR A 75 13.53 14.55 -27.87
CA TYR A 75 13.27 13.26 -28.52
C TYR A 75 12.68 12.28 -27.51
N ALA A 76 13.26 12.19 -26.31
CA ALA A 76 12.75 11.37 -25.22
C ALA A 76 11.36 11.85 -24.76
N TRP A 77 11.12 13.15 -24.71
CA TRP A 77 9.82 13.74 -24.42
C TRP A 77 8.76 13.41 -25.48
N THR A 78 9.08 13.55 -26.76
CA THR A 78 8.14 13.16 -27.81
C THR A 78 7.85 11.66 -27.75
N LEU A 79 8.88 10.83 -27.52
CA LEU A 79 8.74 9.37 -27.37
C LEU A 79 7.82 9.00 -26.19
N GLN A 80 8.06 9.60 -25.03
CA GLN A 80 7.24 9.41 -23.83
C GLN A 80 5.76 9.73 -24.13
N ASN A 81 5.49 10.89 -24.73
CA ASN A 81 4.10 11.28 -24.99
C ASN A 81 3.40 10.37 -26.01
N ILE A 82 4.15 9.76 -26.94
CA ILE A 82 3.60 8.76 -27.87
C ILE A 82 3.10 7.52 -27.12
N ILE A 83 3.87 7.05 -26.13
CA ILE A 83 3.54 5.83 -25.38
C ILE A 83 2.74 6.07 -24.11
N ARG A 84 2.52 7.33 -23.72
CA ARG A 84 1.84 7.67 -22.48
C ARG A 84 0.44 7.02 -22.42
N PRO A 85 0.12 6.27 -21.35
CA PRO A 85 -1.20 5.66 -21.17
C PRO A 85 -2.32 6.69 -21.33
N SER A 86 -3.44 6.28 -21.92
CA SER A 86 -4.66 7.08 -21.94
C SER A 86 -5.88 6.24 -21.61
N PRO A 87 -6.83 6.79 -20.82
CA PRO A 87 -8.09 6.12 -20.51
C PRO A 87 -8.89 5.70 -21.74
N THR A 88 -8.72 6.37 -22.88
CA THR A 88 -9.48 6.10 -24.11
C THR A 88 -8.71 5.25 -25.13
N SER A 89 -7.45 4.92 -24.83
CA SER A 89 -6.54 4.15 -25.70
C SER A 89 -5.69 3.20 -24.87
N PRO A 90 -6.30 2.22 -24.17
CA PRO A 90 -5.58 1.29 -23.29
C PRO A 90 -4.64 0.35 -24.05
N ASP A 91 -4.88 0.11 -25.34
CA ASP A 91 -4.21 -0.95 -26.12
C ASP A 91 -2.81 -0.60 -26.65
N LEU A 92 -2.11 0.39 -26.09
CA LEU A 92 -0.78 0.79 -26.59
C LEU A 92 0.24 -0.36 -26.55
N ASN A 93 0.09 -1.26 -25.58
CA ASN A 93 0.91 -2.44 -25.43
C ASN A 93 0.85 -3.41 -26.62
N VAL A 94 -0.34 -3.52 -27.21
CA VAL A 94 -0.63 -4.43 -28.33
C VAL A 94 0.04 -3.96 -29.64
N LEU A 95 0.59 -2.74 -29.65
CA LEU A 95 1.09 -2.10 -30.87
C LEU A 95 2.61 -2.10 -31.00
N LEU A 96 3.37 -2.44 -29.95
CA LEU A 96 4.83 -2.46 -29.99
C LEU A 96 5.35 -3.85 -30.35
N THR A 97 6.27 -3.91 -31.31
CA THR A 97 7.02 -5.13 -31.62
C THR A 97 8.05 -5.44 -30.53
N GLU A 98 8.47 -6.70 -30.41
CA GLU A 98 9.50 -7.11 -29.44
C GLU A 98 10.81 -6.32 -29.60
N MET A 99 11.20 -6.05 -30.84
CA MET A 99 12.37 -5.22 -31.14
C MET A 99 12.18 -3.79 -30.62
N GLU A 100 11.02 -3.17 -30.80
CA GLU A 100 10.75 -1.82 -30.29
C GLU A 100 10.75 -1.78 -28.77
N ARG A 101 10.19 -2.82 -28.11
CA ARG A 101 10.28 -2.99 -26.66
C ARG A 101 11.74 -3.05 -26.23
N GLU A 102 12.57 -3.89 -26.83
CA GLU A 102 14.00 -3.97 -26.48
C GLU A 102 14.73 -2.62 -26.65
N LYS A 103 14.46 -1.89 -27.75
CA LYS A 103 15.03 -0.56 -27.99
C LYS A 103 14.61 0.44 -26.91
N MET A 104 13.32 0.46 -26.57
CA MET A 104 12.79 1.31 -25.51
C MET A 104 13.50 1.02 -24.17
N LEU A 105 13.81 -0.24 -23.85
CA LEU A 105 14.44 -0.62 -22.56
C LEU A 105 15.82 -0.03 -22.47
N LYS A 106 16.58 -0.23 -23.54
CA LYS A 106 17.93 0.32 -23.67
C LYS A 106 17.92 1.84 -23.61
N ILE A 107 16.94 2.51 -24.22
CA ILE A 107 16.80 3.96 -24.18
C ILE A 107 16.47 4.43 -22.76
N ALA A 108 15.46 3.85 -22.09
CA ALA A 108 15.08 4.23 -20.74
C ALA A 108 16.25 4.06 -19.74
N ILE A 109 16.91 2.91 -19.77
CA ILE A 109 18.11 2.62 -18.96
C ILE A 109 19.22 3.64 -19.28
N GLY A 110 19.49 3.86 -20.56
CA GLY A 110 20.53 4.78 -21.01
C GLY A 110 20.27 6.23 -20.58
N LEU A 111 19.01 6.68 -20.57
CA LEU A 111 18.61 8.01 -20.13
C LEU A 111 18.71 8.16 -18.60
N ILE A 112 18.23 7.18 -17.82
CA ILE A 112 18.27 7.22 -16.35
C ILE A 112 19.70 7.23 -15.82
N THR A 113 20.61 6.52 -16.52
CA THR A 113 22.02 6.37 -16.12
C THR A 113 22.94 7.45 -16.69
N LEU A 114 22.39 8.52 -17.30
CA LEU A 114 23.17 9.69 -17.68
C LEU A 114 23.74 10.38 -16.42
N PRO A 115 24.94 10.97 -16.50
CA PRO A 115 25.51 11.70 -15.39
C PRO A 115 24.72 12.99 -15.11
N PRO A 116 24.33 13.28 -13.85
CA PRO A 116 23.75 14.57 -13.49
C PRO A 116 24.70 15.75 -13.84
N PRO A 117 24.19 16.94 -14.19
CA PRO A 117 22.78 17.37 -14.18
C PRO A 117 22.09 17.28 -15.55
N ASP A 118 22.24 16.17 -16.28
CA ASP A 118 21.65 16.04 -17.62
C ASP A 118 20.11 16.08 -17.59
N VAL A 119 19.53 17.00 -18.37
CA VAL A 119 18.07 17.22 -18.40
C VAL A 119 17.27 16.01 -18.85
N SER A 120 17.86 15.15 -19.70
CA SER A 120 17.16 13.99 -20.26
C SER A 120 16.92 12.86 -19.24
N ILE A 121 17.56 12.92 -18.06
CA ILE A 121 17.39 11.91 -16.99
C ILE A 121 15.91 11.81 -16.61
N ILE A 122 15.22 12.94 -16.48
CA ILE A 122 13.81 12.99 -16.08
C ILE A 122 12.92 12.35 -17.13
N GLN A 123 13.23 12.56 -18.40
CA GLN A 123 12.53 11.88 -19.49
C GLN A 123 12.79 10.38 -19.48
N GLY A 124 13.96 9.92 -19.04
CA GLY A 124 14.21 8.51 -18.77
C GLY A 124 13.32 7.92 -17.67
N VAL A 125 13.23 8.60 -16.52
CA VAL A 125 12.38 8.18 -15.38
C VAL A 125 10.90 8.12 -15.79
N GLU A 126 10.45 9.14 -16.51
CA GLU A 126 9.07 9.27 -16.97
C GLU A 126 8.72 8.27 -18.09
N LEU A 127 9.66 8.00 -19.01
CA LEU A 127 9.51 6.95 -20.03
C LEU A 127 9.39 5.57 -19.37
N PHE A 128 10.22 5.31 -18.36
CA PHE A 128 10.14 4.11 -17.55
C PHE A 128 8.79 3.99 -16.83
N HIS A 129 8.34 5.06 -16.17
CA HIS A 129 7.01 5.11 -15.55
C HIS A 129 5.91 4.74 -16.54
N ASP A 130 5.86 5.43 -17.68
CA ASP A 130 4.76 5.27 -18.63
C ASP A 130 4.76 3.85 -19.22
N TRP A 131 5.95 3.25 -19.35
CA TRP A 131 6.07 1.89 -19.83
C TRP A 131 5.64 0.83 -18.81
N ILE A 132 6.04 0.91 -17.54
CA ILE A 132 5.57 -0.06 -16.53
C ILE A 132 4.04 -0.07 -16.39
N MET A 133 3.40 1.07 -16.66
CA MET A 133 1.93 1.19 -16.63
C MET A 133 1.26 0.50 -17.82
N ILE A 134 1.97 0.42 -18.94
CA ILE A 134 1.55 -0.34 -20.12
C ILE A 134 2.37 -1.61 -20.23
N ASP A 135 2.85 -2.28 -19.19
CA ASP A 135 3.59 -3.54 -19.34
C ASP A 135 2.84 -4.67 -18.64
N GLU A 136 1.97 -5.36 -19.38
CA GLU A 136 1.09 -6.40 -18.80
C GLU A 136 1.90 -7.58 -18.25
N GLU A 137 3.03 -7.91 -18.88
CA GLU A 137 3.91 -8.99 -18.47
C GLU A 137 4.82 -8.61 -17.30
N LYS A 138 4.85 -7.33 -16.90
CA LYS A 138 5.70 -6.80 -15.83
C LYS A 138 7.21 -7.01 -16.04
N SER A 139 7.64 -7.44 -17.23
CA SER A 139 9.02 -7.78 -17.57
C SER A 139 9.96 -6.58 -17.54
N VAL A 140 9.48 -5.38 -17.83
CA VAL A 140 10.23 -4.13 -17.78
C VAL A 140 10.57 -3.76 -16.35
N GLY A 141 9.59 -3.85 -15.45
CA GLY A 141 9.80 -3.56 -14.03
C GLY A 141 10.81 -4.50 -13.40
N VAL A 142 10.70 -5.81 -13.70
CA VAL A 142 11.69 -6.82 -13.29
C VAL A 142 13.08 -6.44 -13.82
N SER A 143 13.22 -6.22 -15.13
CA SER A 143 14.52 -5.90 -15.75
C SER A 143 15.21 -4.67 -15.14
N ILE A 144 14.42 -3.66 -14.74
CA ILE A 144 14.94 -2.43 -14.13
C ILE A 144 15.43 -2.68 -12.71
N VAL A 145 14.67 -3.44 -11.92
CA VAL A 145 15.04 -3.78 -10.55
C VAL A 145 16.24 -4.73 -10.51
N GLU A 146 16.46 -5.53 -11.56
CA GLU A 146 17.69 -6.32 -11.70
C GLU A 146 18.92 -5.50 -12.08
N ASN A 147 18.74 -4.27 -12.57
CA ASN A 147 19.83 -3.39 -12.96
C ASN A 147 20.24 -2.49 -11.79
N GLU A 148 21.27 -2.91 -11.05
CA GLU A 148 21.84 -2.19 -9.91
C GLU A 148 22.22 -0.73 -10.25
N THR A 149 22.76 -0.48 -11.44
CA THR A 149 23.14 0.89 -11.83
C THR A 149 21.92 1.78 -11.94
N VAL A 150 20.83 1.29 -12.55
CA VAL A 150 19.58 2.04 -12.66
C VAL A 150 18.97 2.29 -11.29
N MET A 151 18.88 1.26 -10.45
CA MET A 151 18.31 1.38 -9.11
C MET A 151 19.09 2.37 -8.25
N ASN A 152 20.42 2.33 -8.27
CA ASN A 152 21.26 3.29 -7.56
C ASN A 152 21.05 4.73 -8.07
N HIS A 153 20.90 4.94 -9.38
CA HIS A 153 20.59 6.27 -9.94
C HIS A 153 19.19 6.74 -9.54
N LEU A 154 18.18 5.88 -9.57
CA LEU A 154 16.83 6.22 -9.11
C LEU A 154 16.84 6.64 -7.64
N LEU A 155 17.53 5.88 -6.77
CA LEU A 155 17.67 6.24 -5.36
C LEU A 155 18.44 7.56 -5.16
N GLN A 156 19.47 7.83 -5.97
CA GLN A 156 20.19 9.10 -5.93
C GLN A 156 19.29 10.28 -6.34
N ILE A 157 18.50 10.13 -7.40
CA ILE A 157 17.56 11.17 -7.87
C ILE A 157 16.47 11.39 -6.81
N PHE A 158 15.91 10.30 -6.27
CA PHE A 158 14.92 10.37 -5.20
C PHE A 158 15.49 11.11 -3.99
N ASN A 159 16.72 10.84 -3.57
CA ASN A 159 17.34 11.51 -2.41
C ASN A 159 17.94 12.90 -2.74
N GLY A 160 17.69 13.43 -3.95
CA GLY A 160 18.09 14.77 -4.34
C GLY A 160 17.24 15.88 -3.71
N ASN A 161 17.64 17.12 -3.95
CA ASN A 161 16.95 18.33 -3.45
C ASN A 161 15.82 18.82 -4.38
N ASP A 162 15.54 18.12 -5.48
CA ASP A 162 14.47 18.48 -6.43
C ASP A 162 13.24 17.60 -6.16
N ASP A 163 12.23 18.19 -5.54
CA ASP A 163 11.00 17.50 -5.14
C ASP A 163 10.18 17.03 -6.33
N ASP A 164 10.21 17.74 -7.46
CA ASP A 164 9.48 17.34 -8.68
C ASP A 164 10.15 16.11 -9.30
N CYS A 165 11.47 16.12 -9.43
CA CYS A 165 12.23 14.95 -9.90
C CYS A 165 12.03 13.74 -8.99
N SER A 166 12.02 13.99 -7.68
CA SER A 166 11.82 12.95 -6.67
C SER A 166 10.42 12.37 -6.71
N SER A 167 9.40 13.21 -6.92
CA SER A 167 8.00 12.82 -7.08
C SER A 167 7.82 11.87 -8.28
N LYS A 168 8.54 12.13 -9.37
CA LYS A 168 8.52 11.27 -10.57
C LYS A 168 9.16 9.90 -10.29
N VAL A 169 10.29 9.87 -9.60
CA VAL A 169 10.95 8.61 -9.22
C VAL A 169 10.09 7.78 -8.27
N ILE A 170 9.56 8.40 -7.20
CA ILE A 170 8.75 7.66 -6.22
C ILE A 170 7.47 7.11 -6.84
N ARG A 171 6.91 7.77 -7.85
CA ARG A 171 5.75 7.27 -8.57
C ARG A 171 6.10 6.00 -9.38
N SER A 172 7.27 5.96 -10.00
CA SER A 172 7.77 4.76 -10.68
C SER A 172 8.03 3.63 -9.68
N ILE A 173 8.72 3.90 -8.58
CA ILE A 173 8.99 2.90 -7.52
C ILE A 173 7.68 2.41 -6.90
N GLY A 174 6.74 3.32 -6.64
CA GLY A 174 5.41 3.02 -6.09
C GLY A 174 4.61 2.05 -6.95
N ASN A 175 4.75 2.13 -8.28
CA ASN A 175 4.16 1.15 -9.20
C ASN A 175 4.91 -0.19 -9.20
N LEU A 176 6.24 -0.18 -9.05
CA LEU A 176 7.02 -1.42 -8.93
C LEU A 176 6.68 -2.19 -7.66
N VAL A 177 6.44 -1.51 -6.54
CA VAL A 177 6.05 -2.19 -5.28
C VAL A 177 4.61 -2.72 -5.29
N CYS A 178 3.89 -2.59 -6.41
CA CYS A 178 2.63 -3.29 -6.69
C CYS A 178 2.85 -4.61 -7.47
N TYR A 179 4.09 -5.02 -7.69
CA TYR A 179 4.44 -6.27 -8.37
C TYR A 179 4.42 -7.43 -7.36
N ASP A 180 5.20 -8.48 -7.59
CA ASP A 180 5.35 -9.59 -6.64
C ASP A 180 6.34 -9.24 -5.52
N ASP A 181 6.36 -10.08 -4.48
CA ASP A 181 7.20 -9.88 -3.31
C ASP A 181 8.70 -9.93 -3.65
N ASP A 182 9.12 -10.63 -4.72
CA ASP A 182 10.52 -10.71 -5.15
C ASP A 182 11.02 -9.35 -5.67
N VAL A 183 10.19 -8.64 -6.45
CA VAL A 183 10.48 -7.27 -6.90
C VAL A 183 10.56 -6.32 -5.71
N ILE A 184 9.64 -6.43 -4.74
CA ILE A 184 9.63 -5.60 -3.54
C ILE A 184 10.91 -5.84 -2.73
N GLN A 185 11.31 -7.10 -2.52
CA GLN A 185 12.53 -7.45 -1.80
C GLN A 185 13.77 -6.83 -2.44
N ARG A 186 13.92 -6.95 -3.75
CA ARG A 186 15.06 -6.35 -4.46
C ARG A 186 15.13 -4.83 -4.25
N ILE A 187 13.99 -4.13 -4.35
CA ILE A 187 13.94 -2.67 -4.12
C ILE A 187 14.43 -2.33 -2.71
N ILE A 188 14.04 -3.15 -1.73
CA ILE A 188 14.43 -2.96 -0.34
C ILE A 188 15.90 -3.31 -0.11
N ASP A 189 16.44 -4.33 -0.78
CA ASP A 189 17.86 -4.70 -0.74
C ASP A 189 18.78 -3.58 -1.23
N TYR A 190 18.32 -2.74 -2.16
CA TYR A 190 19.04 -1.52 -2.55
C TYR A 190 19.00 -0.41 -1.48
N GLY A 191 18.31 -0.63 -0.36
CA GLY A 191 18.19 0.32 0.74
C GLY A 191 17.14 1.39 0.51
N PHE A 192 16.11 1.15 -0.31
CA PHE A 192 15.07 2.16 -0.56
C PHE A 192 14.40 2.65 0.75
N VAL A 193 13.91 1.72 1.57
CA VAL A 193 13.23 2.05 2.85
C VAL A 193 14.19 2.76 3.81
N SER A 194 15.40 2.22 3.98
CA SER A 194 16.42 2.81 4.87
C SER A 194 16.92 4.18 4.40
N SER A 195 16.94 4.44 3.08
CA SER A 195 17.32 5.74 2.51
C SER A 195 16.25 6.83 2.68
N MET A 196 15.00 6.44 2.98
CA MET A 196 13.89 7.39 3.05
C MET A 196 14.01 8.30 4.26
N ASP A 197 14.30 9.58 4.02
CA ASP A 197 14.39 10.60 5.06
C ASP A 197 12.99 11.17 5.40
N THR A 198 12.62 11.17 6.68
CA THR A 198 11.33 11.68 7.18
C THR A 198 11.13 13.17 6.89
N ARG A 199 12.20 13.95 6.69
CA ARG A 199 12.12 15.35 6.25
C ARG A 199 11.43 15.49 4.90
N ARG A 200 11.57 14.49 4.02
CA ARG A 200 10.97 14.50 2.67
C ARG A 200 9.45 14.38 2.70
N LEU A 201 8.92 13.80 3.77
CA LEU A 201 7.48 13.73 3.99
C LEU A 201 6.87 15.13 4.20
N THR A 202 7.68 16.15 4.48
CA THR A 202 7.22 17.53 4.69
C THR A 202 7.55 18.50 3.56
N ALA A 203 8.11 18.01 2.44
CA ALA A 203 8.59 18.86 1.35
C ALA A 203 7.46 19.45 0.47
N GLY A 204 6.37 18.69 0.28
CA GLY A 204 5.17 19.14 -0.42
C GLY A 204 4.15 18.03 -0.61
N VAL A 205 2.86 18.40 -0.71
CA VAL A 205 1.72 17.47 -0.74
C VAL A 205 1.84 16.39 -1.81
N GLY A 206 2.35 16.74 -3.00
CA GLY A 206 2.53 15.79 -4.10
C GLY A 206 3.59 14.71 -3.81
N LEU A 207 4.77 15.12 -3.33
CA LEU A 207 5.83 14.17 -2.97
C LEU A 207 5.43 13.35 -1.74
N GLU A 208 4.87 14.00 -0.72
CA GLU A 208 4.40 13.35 0.51
C GLU A 208 3.38 12.25 0.21
N SER A 209 2.32 12.58 -0.55
CA SER A 209 1.27 11.60 -0.89
C SER A 209 1.83 10.40 -1.65
N ASN A 210 2.75 10.60 -2.60
CA ASN A 210 3.36 9.50 -3.34
C ASN A 210 4.29 8.62 -2.46
N ILE A 211 5.01 9.22 -1.51
CA ILE A 211 5.84 8.46 -0.56
C ILE A 211 4.94 7.59 0.32
N ILE A 212 3.90 8.16 0.91
CA ILE A 212 3.00 7.42 1.81
C ILE A 212 2.25 6.33 1.04
N TRP A 213 1.82 6.60 -0.19
CA TRP A 213 1.24 5.59 -1.07
C TRP A 213 2.22 4.44 -1.36
N CYS A 214 3.49 4.75 -1.66
CA CYS A 214 4.52 3.72 -1.86
C CYS A 214 4.73 2.88 -0.59
N LEU A 215 4.79 3.51 0.59
CA LEU A 215 4.89 2.82 1.88
C LEU A 215 3.66 1.94 2.15
N SER A 216 2.46 2.39 1.78
CA SER A 216 1.23 1.62 2.00
C SER A 216 1.24 0.31 1.21
N ASN A 217 1.76 0.33 -0.02
CA ASN A 217 1.96 -0.87 -0.85
C ASN A 217 3.03 -1.80 -0.27
N ILE A 218 4.19 -1.27 0.16
CA ILE A 218 5.25 -2.07 0.79
C ILE A 218 4.73 -2.78 2.04
N LEU A 219 4.01 -2.05 2.91
CA LEU A 219 3.40 -2.60 4.12
C LEU A 219 2.30 -3.62 3.83
N GLY A 220 1.68 -3.56 2.65
CA GLY A 220 0.65 -4.50 2.22
C GLY A 220 1.18 -5.80 1.62
N SER A 221 2.50 -5.91 1.42
CA SER A 221 3.16 -7.13 0.91
C SER A 221 3.14 -8.28 1.92
N PHE A 222 3.34 -9.52 1.47
CA PHE A 222 3.28 -10.69 2.35
C PHE A 222 4.52 -10.86 3.22
N GLN A 223 5.58 -10.09 2.96
CA GLN A 223 6.87 -10.32 3.57
C GLN A 223 7.05 -9.55 4.88
N SER A 224 7.28 -10.32 5.95
CA SER A 224 7.24 -9.84 7.34
C SER A 224 8.40 -8.92 7.73
N SER A 225 9.56 -9.04 7.10
CA SER A 225 10.78 -8.33 7.50
C SER A 225 10.67 -6.80 7.41
N TYR A 226 9.90 -6.27 6.46
CA TYR A 226 9.85 -4.82 6.20
C TYR A 226 8.86 -4.10 7.08
N VAL A 227 7.79 -4.78 7.49
CA VAL A 227 6.86 -4.20 8.45
C VAL A 227 7.60 -3.92 9.76
N HIS A 228 8.48 -4.82 10.20
CA HIS A 228 9.38 -4.56 11.33
C HIS A 228 10.33 -3.39 11.07
N GLU A 229 11.00 -3.32 9.90
CA GLU A 229 11.90 -2.20 9.59
C GLU A 229 11.19 -0.83 9.62
N ILE A 230 9.99 -0.73 9.07
CA ILE A 230 9.19 0.50 9.08
C ILE A 230 8.67 0.78 10.51
N TYR A 231 8.22 -0.25 11.22
CA TYR A 231 7.69 -0.13 12.58
C TYR A 231 8.74 0.35 13.59
N ASP A 232 9.96 -0.18 13.50
CA ASP A 232 11.06 0.14 14.41
C ASP A 232 11.57 1.59 14.23
N ARG A 233 11.20 2.23 13.11
CA ARG A 233 11.46 3.66 12.86
C ARG A 233 10.39 4.53 13.51
N THR A 234 10.56 4.82 14.79
CA THR A 234 9.60 5.60 15.61
C THR A 234 9.17 6.91 14.95
N GLU A 235 10.10 7.70 14.40
CA GLU A 235 9.76 8.98 13.74
C GLU A 235 8.84 8.81 12.53
N LEU A 236 9.06 7.75 11.74
CA LEU A 236 8.23 7.44 10.58
C LEU A 236 6.85 6.95 11.01
N LEU A 237 6.79 6.10 12.03
CA LEU A 237 5.54 5.61 12.59
C LEU A 237 4.68 6.76 13.17
N GLU A 238 5.30 7.64 13.98
CA GLU A 238 4.65 8.84 14.51
C GLU A 238 4.16 9.77 13.40
N TYR A 239 4.96 9.91 12.33
CA TYR A 239 4.57 10.67 11.15
C TYR A 239 3.30 10.10 10.51
N LEU A 240 3.29 8.79 10.20
CA LEU A 240 2.15 8.12 9.56
C LEU A 240 0.89 8.25 10.41
N ILE A 241 1.00 8.08 11.73
CA ILE A 241 -0.11 8.26 12.68
C ILE A 241 -0.65 9.68 12.62
N ARG A 242 0.22 10.70 12.64
CA ARG A 242 -0.20 12.11 12.55
C ARG A 242 -0.85 12.40 11.19
N SER A 243 -0.35 11.80 10.11
CA SER A 243 -0.88 11.99 8.75
C SER A 243 -2.26 11.37 8.54
N CYS A 244 -2.70 10.43 9.38
CA CYS A 244 -4.10 10.00 9.44
C CYS A 244 -5.07 11.15 9.78
N TYR A 245 -4.60 12.25 10.36
CA TYR A 245 -5.42 13.44 10.67
C TYR A 245 -5.23 14.57 9.65
N SER A 246 -4.55 14.31 8.53
CA SER A 246 -4.33 15.33 7.50
C SER A 246 -5.64 15.85 6.92
N TYR A 247 -5.68 17.15 6.62
CA TYR A 247 -6.77 17.76 5.84
C TYR A 247 -6.68 17.38 4.36
N GLU A 248 -5.49 17.00 3.88
CA GLU A 248 -5.29 16.51 2.53
C GLU A 248 -5.76 15.05 2.42
N ILE A 249 -6.87 14.84 1.72
CA ILE A 249 -7.57 13.54 1.69
C ILE A 249 -6.68 12.40 1.18
N TYR A 250 -5.80 12.66 0.22
CA TYR A 250 -4.87 11.66 -0.33
C TYR A 250 -3.84 11.23 0.71
N ILE A 251 -3.20 12.17 1.41
CA ILE A 251 -2.25 11.87 2.49
C ILE A 251 -2.95 11.09 3.60
N ARG A 252 -4.12 11.56 4.03
CA ARG A 252 -4.92 10.91 5.06
C ARG A 252 -5.26 9.47 4.68
N ARG A 253 -5.79 9.26 3.47
CA ARG A 253 -6.18 7.94 2.99
C ARG A 253 -5.01 6.96 2.99
N GLU A 254 -3.90 7.32 2.37
CA GLU A 254 -2.74 6.43 2.26
C GLU A 254 -2.13 6.13 3.63
N SER A 255 -2.15 7.11 4.55
CA SER A 255 -1.72 6.90 5.94
C SER A 255 -2.62 5.90 6.67
N ILE A 256 -3.94 5.95 6.46
CA ILE A 256 -4.88 4.96 7.00
C ILE A 256 -4.62 3.58 6.39
N PHE A 257 -4.23 3.47 5.11
CA PHE A 257 -3.81 2.20 4.53
C PHE A 257 -2.53 1.65 5.17
N CYS A 258 -1.52 2.49 5.41
CA CYS A 258 -0.32 2.09 6.16
C CYS A 258 -0.70 1.52 7.53
N VAL A 259 -1.54 2.25 8.28
CA VAL A 259 -2.06 1.84 9.59
C VAL A 259 -2.80 0.52 9.51
N LYS A 260 -3.70 0.36 8.54
CA LYS A 260 -4.44 -0.88 8.31
C LYS A 260 -3.50 -2.05 8.06
N ASN A 261 -2.47 -1.89 7.23
CA ASN A 261 -1.53 -2.95 6.90
C ASN A 261 -0.65 -3.32 8.09
N ILE A 262 -0.16 -2.33 8.85
CA ILE A 262 0.59 -2.55 10.11
C ILE A 262 -0.27 -3.32 11.13
N CYS A 263 -1.53 -2.91 11.34
CA CYS A 263 -2.43 -3.59 12.26
C CYS A 263 -2.67 -5.05 11.88
N SER A 264 -2.89 -5.34 10.59
CA SER A 264 -3.11 -6.69 10.10
C SER A 264 -1.89 -7.60 10.23
N PHE A 265 -0.69 -7.00 10.25
CA PHE A 265 0.56 -7.74 10.35
C PHE A 265 0.85 -8.25 11.77
N PHE A 266 0.81 -7.36 12.77
CA PHE A 266 1.18 -7.73 14.15
C PHE A 266 0.11 -8.59 14.83
N GLN A 267 0.55 -9.60 15.59
CA GLN A 267 -0.30 -10.53 16.34
C GLN A 267 0.20 -10.68 17.79
N GLY A 268 -0.66 -11.14 18.69
CA GLY A 268 -0.27 -11.50 20.07
C GLY A 268 0.26 -10.32 20.90
N GLU A 269 1.41 -10.50 21.56
CA GLU A 269 1.99 -9.46 22.44
C GLU A 269 2.49 -8.23 21.68
N GLU A 270 3.01 -8.38 20.47
CA GLU A 270 3.45 -7.23 19.65
C GLU A 270 2.26 -6.36 19.24
N GLN A 271 1.17 -7.02 18.84
CA GLN A 271 -0.10 -6.34 18.59
C GLN A 271 -0.58 -5.62 19.84
N LYS A 272 -0.56 -6.29 21.00
CA LYS A 272 -1.00 -5.68 22.25
C LYS A 272 -0.23 -4.39 22.54
N LYS A 273 1.09 -4.44 22.43
CA LYS A 273 1.97 -3.27 22.59
C LYS A 273 1.64 -2.17 21.59
N LEU A 274 1.43 -2.52 20.32
CA LEU A 274 1.10 -1.57 19.27
C LEU A 274 -0.19 -0.81 19.55
N TYR A 275 -1.24 -1.54 19.91
CA TYR A 275 -2.55 -0.99 20.20
C TYR A 275 -2.54 -0.13 21.46
N GLN A 276 -1.86 -0.55 22.52
CA GLN A 276 -1.76 0.21 23.78
C GLN A 276 -0.98 1.52 23.61
N THR A 277 0.03 1.54 22.72
CA THR A 277 0.93 2.70 22.62
C THR A 277 0.42 3.75 21.63
N PHE A 278 -0.19 3.32 20.51
CA PHE A 278 -0.41 4.23 19.37
C PHE A 278 -1.78 4.06 18.69
N PHE A 279 -2.33 2.84 18.61
CA PHE A 279 -3.42 2.56 17.67
C PHE A 279 -4.81 2.50 18.30
N GLY A 280 -4.95 2.24 19.61
CA GLY A 280 -6.27 2.07 20.25
C GLY A 280 -7.19 3.27 20.05
N LYS A 281 -6.73 4.47 20.44
CA LYS A 281 -7.48 5.72 20.23
C LYS A 281 -7.55 6.11 18.75
N MET A 282 -6.46 5.95 18.00
CA MET A 282 -6.44 6.33 16.59
C MET A 282 -7.46 5.54 15.77
N ILE A 283 -7.65 4.24 16.04
CA ILE A 283 -8.67 3.44 15.34
C ILE A 283 -10.06 4.00 15.61
N VAL A 284 -10.35 4.40 16.85
CA VAL A 284 -11.61 5.06 17.22
C VAL A 284 -11.75 6.37 16.45
N ASP A 285 -10.71 7.22 16.44
CA ASP A 285 -10.71 8.48 15.72
C ASP A 285 -10.84 8.27 14.20
N ILE A 286 -10.31 7.17 13.64
CA ILE A 286 -10.50 6.80 12.22
C ILE A 286 -11.97 6.45 11.94
N LEU A 287 -12.57 5.67 12.83
CA LEU A 287 -13.97 5.29 12.73
C LEU A 287 -14.93 6.45 12.98
N ASP A 288 -14.54 7.41 13.83
CA ASP A 288 -15.41 8.49 14.27
C ASP A 288 -15.11 9.87 13.67
N GLY A 289 -13.95 10.07 13.05
CA GLY A 289 -13.49 11.41 12.68
C GLY A 289 -13.69 11.76 11.22
N PHE A 290 -13.75 10.76 10.33
CA PHE A 290 -13.56 11.01 8.91
C PHE A 290 -14.83 10.77 8.10
N THR A 291 -15.40 11.83 7.52
CA THR A 291 -16.32 11.66 6.40
C THR A 291 -15.56 10.93 5.29
N ILE A 292 -16.13 9.84 4.80
CA ILE A 292 -15.53 9.08 3.69
C ILE A 292 -15.58 9.90 2.39
N GLU A 293 -16.27 11.06 2.34
CA GLU A 293 -16.27 12.06 1.24
C GLU A 293 -16.20 11.45 -0.17
N LYS A 294 -16.99 10.40 -0.43
CA LYS A 294 -17.00 9.66 -1.70
C LYS A 294 -15.67 8.98 -2.07
N ASP A 295 -14.65 9.01 -1.22
CA ASP A 295 -13.39 8.28 -1.37
C ASP A 295 -13.58 6.80 -0.99
N VAL A 296 -13.83 6.01 -2.02
CA VAL A 296 -14.00 4.55 -1.92
C VAL A 296 -12.79 3.84 -1.34
N ALA A 297 -11.58 4.29 -1.66
CA ALA A 297 -10.37 3.62 -1.20
C ALA A 297 -10.19 3.85 0.33
N MET A 298 -10.58 5.00 0.85
CA MET A 298 -10.69 5.20 2.30
C MET A 298 -11.68 4.24 2.96
N ALA A 299 -12.83 3.98 2.32
CA ALA A 299 -13.80 3.00 2.82
C ALA A 299 -13.20 1.59 2.93
N GLN A 300 -12.38 1.18 1.94
CA GLN A 300 -11.70 -0.11 1.93
C GLN A 300 -10.65 -0.22 3.06
N ALA A 301 -9.89 0.85 3.31
CA ALA A 301 -8.93 0.87 4.41
C ALA A 301 -9.63 0.72 5.77
N VAL A 302 -10.73 1.47 5.99
CA VAL A 302 -11.54 1.37 7.21
C VAL A 302 -12.18 -0.02 7.34
N GLN A 303 -12.69 -0.57 6.25
CA GLN A 303 -13.23 -1.93 6.23
C GLN A 303 -12.17 -2.96 6.68
N GLY A 304 -10.93 -2.82 6.19
CA GLY A 304 -9.81 -3.68 6.58
C GLY A 304 -9.50 -3.61 8.08
N ILE A 305 -9.47 -2.40 8.64
CA ILE A 305 -9.28 -2.18 10.09
C ILE A 305 -10.39 -2.87 10.88
N LEU A 306 -11.66 -2.66 10.50
CA LEU A 306 -12.79 -3.28 11.19
C LEU A 306 -12.77 -4.80 11.10
N THR A 307 -12.44 -5.35 9.94
CA THR A 307 -12.37 -6.81 9.73
C THR A 307 -11.34 -7.43 10.65
N HIS A 308 -10.14 -6.83 10.71
CA HIS A 308 -9.09 -7.25 11.63
C HIS A 308 -9.55 -7.18 13.09
N CYS A 309 -10.21 -6.09 13.49
CA CYS A 309 -10.75 -5.94 14.84
C CYS A 309 -11.77 -7.02 15.19
N ILE A 310 -12.64 -7.37 14.24
CA ILE A 310 -13.63 -8.43 14.41
C ILE A 310 -12.96 -9.79 14.60
N ASP A 311 -11.97 -10.11 13.78
CA ASP A 311 -11.29 -11.41 13.84
C ASP A 311 -10.51 -11.57 15.15
N GLU A 312 -9.93 -10.49 15.67
CA GLU A 312 -9.28 -10.50 16.98
C GLU A 312 -10.27 -10.59 18.15
N MET A 313 -11.43 -9.93 18.06
CA MET A 313 -12.49 -10.12 19.05
C MET A 313 -12.95 -11.58 19.09
N LYS A 314 -13.08 -12.26 17.95
CA LYS A 314 -13.43 -13.70 17.91
C LYS A 314 -12.38 -14.58 18.60
N LYS A 315 -11.11 -14.17 18.59
CA LYS A 315 -10.02 -14.83 19.33
C LYS A 315 -10.02 -14.53 20.83
N ASN A 316 -11.02 -13.79 21.34
CA ASN A 316 -11.12 -13.33 22.72
C ASN A 316 -9.90 -12.49 23.18
N ASN A 317 -9.29 -11.72 22.27
CA ASN A 317 -8.10 -10.92 22.58
C ASN A 317 -8.45 -9.83 23.61
N PRO A 318 -7.83 -9.78 24.81
CA PRO A 318 -8.26 -8.92 25.91
C PRO A 318 -8.11 -7.42 25.62
N ILE A 319 -7.29 -7.03 24.64
CA ILE A 319 -7.10 -5.62 24.29
C ILE A 319 -8.37 -4.94 23.81
N TYR A 320 -9.28 -5.71 23.21
CA TYR A 320 -10.55 -5.20 22.76
C TYR A 320 -11.48 -4.85 23.92
N LYS A 321 -11.28 -5.39 25.14
CA LYS A 321 -11.98 -4.89 26.34
C LYS A 321 -11.62 -3.42 26.58
N GLU A 322 -10.33 -3.11 26.59
CA GLU A 322 -9.83 -1.74 26.79
C GLU A 322 -10.36 -0.80 25.68
N MET A 323 -10.24 -1.20 24.42
CA MET A 323 -10.78 -0.41 23.30
C MET A 323 -12.29 -0.16 23.40
N ILE A 324 -13.07 -1.18 23.74
CA ILE A 324 -14.53 -1.09 23.81
C ILE A 324 -14.97 -0.25 25.02
N TYR A 325 -14.37 -0.45 26.19
CA TYR A 325 -14.84 0.17 27.43
C TYR A 325 -14.17 1.52 27.73
N GLU A 326 -12.93 1.73 27.32
CA GLU A 326 -12.14 2.93 27.68
C GLU A 326 -12.05 3.92 26.52
N ASN A 327 -11.95 3.44 25.27
CA ASN A 327 -11.76 4.31 24.10
C ASN A 327 -13.06 4.60 23.32
N GLY A 328 -14.20 4.02 23.69
CA GLY A 328 -15.49 4.28 23.01
C GLY A 328 -15.59 3.65 21.61
N PHE A 329 -14.94 2.50 21.41
CA PHE A 329 -14.92 1.81 20.12
C PHE A 329 -16.32 1.39 19.64
N GLU A 330 -17.22 0.98 20.54
CA GLU A 330 -18.58 0.59 20.14
C GLU A 330 -19.35 1.77 19.56
N GLU A 331 -19.30 2.92 20.23
CA GLU A 331 -19.98 4.13 19.80
C GLU A 331 -19.42 4.64 18.47
N ALA A 332 -18.10 4.54 18.27
CA ALA A 332 -17.46 4.89 17.00
C ALA A 332 -17.88 3.96 15.84
N VAL A 333 -18.00 2.66 16.08
CA VAL A 333 -18.52 1.70 15.08
C VAL A 333 -19.97 2.00 14.73
N GLN A 334 -20.81 2.33 15.72
CA GLN A 334 -22.21 2.72 15.48
C GLN A 334 -22.31 4.00 14.63
N ARG A 335 -21.59 5.05 15.00
CA ARG A 335 -21.53 6.30 14.22
C ARG A 335 -21.00 6.07 12.81
N ARG A 336 -19.99 5.22 12.64
CA ARG A 336 -19.50 4.82 11.31
C ARG A 336 -20.58 4.14 10.46
N CYS A 337 -21.38 3.27 11.05
CA CYS A 337 -22.52 2.64 10.35
C CYS A 337 -23.49 3.71 9.84
N GLU A 338 -23.92 4.62 10.72
CA GLU A 338 -24.83 5.73 10.38
C GLU A 338 -24.27 6.62 9.27
N TRP A 339 -23.01 7.03 9.37
CA TRP A 339 -22.37 7.88 8.36
C TRP A 339 -22.17 7.19 7.03
N THR A 340 -21.89 5.88 7.05
CA THR A 340 -21.77 5.09 5.82
C THR A 340 -23.14 5.00 5.13
N GLN A 341 -24.21 4.82 5.89
CA GLN A 341 -25.58 4.83 5.37
C GLN A 341 -25.95 6.20 4.78
N ILE A 342 -25.70 7.31 5.50
CA ILE A 342 -25.94 8.67 4.99
C ILE A 342 -25.14 8.92 3.70
N THR A 343 -23.86 8.52 3.69
CA THR A 343 -23.01 8.67 2.49
C THR A 343 -23.57 7.87 1.32
N LEU A 344 -24.01 6.63 1.55
CA LEU A 344 -24.60 5.76 0.55
C LEU A 344 -25.83 6.39 -0.12
N GLU A 345 -26.65 7.12 0.64
CA GLU A 345 -27.83 7.82 0.12
C GLU A 345 -27.48 8.95 -0.86
N THR A 346 -26.24 9.47 -0.81
CA THR A 346 -25.76 10.51 -1.74
C THR A 346 -25.29 9.98 -3.11
N PHE A 347 -25.25 8.66 -3.29
CA PHE A 347 -24.83 8.01 -4.54
C PHE A 347 -26.02 7.45 -5.31
N ASP A 348 -25.99 7.61 -6.64
CA ASP A 348 -26.94 6.92 -7.52
C ASP A 348 -26.82 5.40 -7.37
N VAL A 349 -27.94 4.69 -7.49
CA VAL A 349 -28.00 3.22 -7.35
C VAL A 349 -27.06 2.49 -8.32
N GLY A 350 -26.85 3.05 -9.51
CA GLY A 350 -25.95 2.49 -10.54
C GLY A 350 -24.48 2.88 -10.41
N ASN A 351 -24.10 3.67 -9.41
CA ASN A 351 -22.71 4.09 -9.27
C ASN A 351 -21.84 2.90 -8.77
N PRO A 352 -20.78 2.48 -9.49
CA PRO A 352 -19.94 1.35 -9.09
C PRO A 352 -19.27 1.57 -7.72
N GLN A 353 -19.02 2.82 -7.34
CA GLN A 353 -18.45 3.19 -6.04
C GLN A 353 -19.38 2.85 -4.86
N ARG A 354 -20.69 2.67 -5.11
CA ARG A 354 -21.68 2.27 -4.11
C ARG A 354 -21.40 0.87 -3.54
N ILE A 355 -20.78 -0.01 -4.31
CA ILE A 355 -20.50 -1.40 -3.90
C ILE A 355 -19.56 -1.43 -2.69
N GLU A 356 -18.51 -0.62 -2.69
CA GLU A 356 -17.54 -0.60 -1.59
C GLU A 356 -18.13 0.02 -0.32
N LEU A 357 -19.00 1.02 -0.45
CA LEU A 357 -19.74 1.57 0.69
C LEU A 357 -20.72 0.55 1.28
N LEU A 358 -21.40 -0.26 0.46
CA LEU A 358 -22.23 -1.37 0.93
C LEU A 358 -21.41 -2.43 1.66
N ARG A 359 -20.20 -2.76 1.16
CA ARG A 359 -19.29 -3.68 1.83
C ARG A 359 -18.88 -3.16 3.19
N LEU A 360 -18.50 -1.87 3.29
CA LEU A 360 -18.17 -1.25 4.56
C LEU A 360 -19.37 -1.27 5.52
N LEU A 361 -20.57 -0.93 5.05
CA LEU A 361 -21.79 -0.94 5.88
C LEU A 361 -22.05 -2.33 6.47
N ASN A 362 -21.97 -3.38 5.64
CA ASN A 362 -22.13 -4.76 6.10
C ASN A 362 -21.09 -5.15 7.16
N VAL A 363 -19.83 -4.71 7.00
CA VAL A 363 -18.77 -4.94 7.99
C VAL A 363 -19.03 -4.17 9.28
N CYS A 364 -19.56 -2.95 9.21
CA CYS A 364 -19.96 -2.18 10.38
C CYS A 364 -21.06 -2.89 11.17
N ASP A 365 -22.13 -3.36 10.49
CA ASP A 365 -23.22 -4.11 11.13
C ASP A 365 -22.71 -5.39 11.79
N TYR A 366 -21.81 -6.10 11.11
CA TYR A 366 -21.19 -7.29 11.66
C TYR A 366 -20.26 -6.98 12.85
N ALA A 367 -19.58 -5.84 12.83
CA ALA A 367 -18.76 -5.36 13.95
C ALA A 367 -19.61 -5.08 15.19
N VAL A 368 -20.76 -4.40 15.04
CA VAL A 368 -21.71 -4.15 16.14
C VAL A 368 -22.13 -5.47 16.80
N LYS A 369 -22.50 -6.47 15.99
CA LYS A 369 -22.85 -7.80 16.50
C LYS A 369 -21.68 -8.48 17.21
N SER A 370 -20.49 -8.42 16.61
CA SER A 370 -19.28 -9.05 17.18
C SER A 370 -18.88 -8.44 18.52
N ILE A 371 -19.05 -7.12 18.67
CA ILE A 371 -18.84 -6.41 19.95
C ILE A 371 -19.82 -6.92 21.01
N HIS A 372 -21.11 -7.07 20.65
CA HIS A 372 -22.11 -7.61 21.57
C HIS A 372 -21.77 -9.03 22.04
N ASP A 373 -21.41 -9.90 21.11
CA ASP A 373 -21.02 -11.29 21.38
C ASP A 373 -19.77 -11.33 22.28
N TYR A 374 -18.75 -10.52 21.97
CA TYR A 374 -17.53 -10.40 22.76
C TYR A 374 -17.80 -9.95 24.21
N LYS A 375 -18.66 -8.94 24.40
CA LYS A 375 -19.06 -8.48 25.74
C LYS A 375 -19.73 -9.58 26.56
N ASN A 376 -20.52 -10.44 25.92
CA ASN A 376 -21.20 -11.55 26.58
C ASN A 376 -20.21 -12.66 26.98
N VAL A 377 -19.29 -13.04 26.09
CA VAL A 377 -18.23 -14.03 26.39
C VAL A 377 -17.34 -13.53 27.54
N SER A 378 -16.87 -12.28 27.45
CA SER A 378 -16.02 -11.65 28.48
C SER A 378 -16.69 -11.60 29.86
N LYS A 379 -18.00 -11.38 29.93
CA LYS A 379 -18.76 -11.46 31.19
C LYS A 379 -18.81 -12.87 31.75
N CYS A 380 -19.05 -13.88 30.92
CA CYS A 380 -19.05 -15.29 31.33
C CYS A 380 -17.68 -15.71 31.87
N ASP A 381 -16.59 -15.34 31.19
CA ASP A 381 -15.22 -15.62 31.63
C ASP A 381 -14.94 -14.98 32.99
N SER A 382 -15.32 -13.71 33.17
CA SER A 382 -15.13 -12.98 34.43
C SER A 382 -15.93 -13.60 35.59
N GLN A 383 -17.15 -14.07 35.33
CA GLN A 383 -17.96 -14.79 36.31
C GLN A 383 -17.34 -16.15 36.67
N MET A 384 -16.82 -16.88 35.68
CA MET A 384 -16.19 -18.18 35.88
C MET A 384 -14.86 -18.05 36.65
N GLU A 385 -14.05 -17.03 36.38
CA GLU A 385 -12.84 -16.73 37.17
C GLU A 385 -13.17 -16.35 38.61
N LYS A 386 -14.21 -15.54 38.81
CA LYS A 386 -14.69 -15.21 40.16
C LYS A 386 -15.15 -16.47 40.91
N MET A 387 -15.90 -17.36 40.26
CA MET A 387 -16.31 -18.63 40.88
C MET A 387 -15.11 -19.53 41.20
N LYS A 388 -14.07 -19.57 40.37
CA LYS A 388 -12.82 -20.29 40.66
C LYS A 388 -12.05 -19.68 41.83
N SER A 389 -11.96 -18.34 41.88
CA SER A 389 -11.35 -17.61 42.99
C SER A 389 -12.10 -17.84 44.30
N ASP A 390 -13.43 -17.78 44.27
CA ASP A 390 -14.29 -18.00 45.44
C ASP A 390 -14.23 -19.48 45.90
N ALA A 391 -14.04 -20.44 44.98
CA ALA A 391 -13.81 -21.84 45.30
C ALA A 391 -12.41 -22.13 45.88
N LEU A 392 -11.42 -21.28 45.59
CA LEU A 392 -10.06 -21.36 46.11
C LEU A 392 -9.85 -20.51 47.38
N ALA A 393 -10.83 -19.69 47.78
CA ALA A 393 -10.79 -18.97 49.04
C ALA A 393 -10.78 -19.99 50.20
N PRO A 394 -9.86 -19.88 51.17
CA PRO A 394 -9.77 -20.84 52.27
C PRO A 394 -11.10 -20.83 53.03
N MET A 395 -11.75 -22.01 53.11
CA MET A 395 -12.90 -22.19 53.98
C MET A 395 -12.47 -21.84 55.40
N ASP A 396 -13.06 -20.78 55.94
CA ASP A 396 -12.88 -20.36 57.33
C ASP A 396 -13.49 -21.43 58.24
N THR A 397 -12.67 -22.45 58.55
CA THR A 397 -13.02 -23.52 59.46
C THR A 397 -12.73 -23.04 60.88
N THR A 398 -13.51 -22.09 61.38
CA THR A 398 -13.63 -21.91 62.83
C THR A 398 -14.29 -23.16 63.41
N PRO A 399 -13.60 -23.98 64.24
CA PRO A 399 -14.22 -25.16 64.81
C PRO A 399 -15.10 -24.72 65.97
N SER A 400 -16.41 -24.96 65.87
CA SER A 400 -17.30 -24.91 67.02
C SER A 400 -16.87 -26.01 68.01
N ARG A 401 -16.49 -25.56 69.20
CA ARG A 401 -15.91 -26.36 70.29
C ARG A 401 -16.98 -27.29 70.90
N PRO A 402 -16.82 -28.62 70.93
CA PRO A 402 -17.65 -29.49 71.76
C PRO A 402 -17.04 -29.63 73.18
N PRO A 403 -17.84 -29.94 74.21
CA PRO A 403 -17.36 -29.99 75.58
C PRO A 403 -16.49 -31.25 75.82
N ARG A 404 -15.38 -31.04 76.53
CA ARG A 404 -14.42 -32.08 76.94
C ARG A 404 -15.11 -33.19 77.74
N LYS A 405 -14.85 -34.43 77.35
CA LYS A 405 -14.73 -35.56 78.28
C LYS A 405 -13.40 -36.25 78.04
N ASP A 406 -12.56 -36.18 79.06
CA ASP A 406 -11.33 -36.95 79.18
C ASP A 406 -11.68 -38.44 79.30
N SER A 407 -10.94 -39.31 78.59
CA SER A 407 -10.15 -40.38 79.22
C SER A 407 -9.66 -41.45 78.22
N CYS A 408 -8.35 -41.67 78.29
CA CYS A 408 -7.65 -42.96 78.32
C CYS A 408 -7.51 -43.84 77.06
N ALA A 409 -6.23 -44.00 76.67
CA ALA A 409 -5.56 -45.26 76.29
C ALA A 409 -6.02 -45.96 74.98
N GLN A 410 -5.21 -46.62 74.16
CA GLN A 410 -3.79 -47.02 74.11
C GLN A 410 -3.60 -47.73 72.74
N ARG A 411 -2.35 -47.76 72.22
CA ARG A 411 -1.76 -48.80 71.31
C ARG A 411 -2.27 -48.85 69.85
N SER A 412 -1.48 -48.55 68.80
CA SER A 412 -0.26 -49.16 68.23
C SER A 412 -0.50 -50.33 67.24
N VAL A 413 0.22 -50.25 66.10
CA VAL A 413 0.71 -51.33 65.20
C VAL A 413 -0.03 -51.60 63.88
N ALA A 414 0.63 -51.15 62.79
CA ALA A 414 1.10 -51.82 61.56
C ALA A 414 0.18 -52.60 60.57
N ASN A 415 0.57 -52.37 59.29
CA ASN A 415 0.62 -53.25 58.11
C ASN A 415 -0.67 -53.85 57.52
N LEU A 416 -0.84 -53.70 56.20
CA LEU A 416 -0.69 -54.80 55.24
C LEU A 416 -0.80 -54.31 53.78
N ASP A 417 0.04 -54.93 52.95
CA ASP A 417 0.25 -54.78 51.52
C ASP A 417 -0.84 -55.43 50.64
N ASP A 418 -0.65 -55.20 49.33
CA ASP A 418 -0.87 -56.11 48.19
C ASP A 418 -2.00 -55.84 47.18
N GLU A 419 -1.51 -55.44 45.99
CA GLU A 419 -1.75 -55.99 44.64
C GLU A 419 -3.17 -56.21 44.10
N LEU A 420 -3.45 -55.65 42.90
CA LEU A 420 -3.82 -56.46 41.71
C LEU A 420 -3.96 -55.61 40.43
N LEU A 421 -2.97 -55.80 39.54
CA LEU A 421 -3.01 -56.04 38.08
C LEU A 421 -4.06 -55.37 37.15
N ASN A 422 -3.50 -54.60 36.21
CA ASN A 422 -3.65 -54.67 34.74
C ASN A 422 -4.83 -55.47 34.15
N VAL A 423 -5.69 -54.81 33.36
CA VAL A 423 -6.08 -55.19 31.97
C VAL A 423 -6.66 -53.95 31.27
N LEU A 424 -6.04 -53.52 30.17
CA LEU A 424 -6.67 -52.71 29.11
C LEU A 424 -6.85 -53.60 27.88
N PRO A 425 -7.97 -53.49 27.15
CA PRO A 425 -8.02 -53.89 25.75
C PRO A 425 -8.20 -52.67 24.84
N ASP A 426 -7.32 -52.64 23.84
CA ASP A 426 -7.39 -51.87 22.61
C ASP A 426 -8.49 -52.43 21.68
N THR A 427 -9.19 -51.57 20.92
CA THR A 427 -9.68 -51.81 19.53
C THR A 427 -10.64 -50.71 19.05
N THR A 428 -10.12 -49.89 18.12
CA THR A 428 -10.70 -49.51 16.80
C THR A 428 -12.21 -49.23 16.64
N LYS A 429 -12.54 -48.02 16.19
CA LYS A 429 -12.97 -47.74 14.81
C LYS A 429 -12.87 -46.27 14.44
#